data_AF-A0A955QEZ0-F1
#
_entry.id   AF-A0A955QEZ0-F1
#
_cell.length_a   1.000
_cell.length_b   1.000
_cell.length_c   1.000
_cell.angle_alpha   90.00
_cell.angle_beta   90.00
_cell.angle_gamma   90.00
#
_symmetry.space_group_name_H-M   'P 1'
#
loop_
_entity.id
_entity.type
_entity.pdbx_description
1 polymer ?
#
loop_
_entity_poly.entity_id
_entity_poly.type
_entity_poly.pdbx_seq_one_letter_code
_entity_poly.pdbx_strand_id
1 'polypeptide(L)'
;MISGAGVRLSPKWWLVWCVGFLWWVGPAVATERLVILHSSEHHGVALPLNPADDPRVGGLARRATLIEEIRNEGHPVLVVDSGDILVGTAFSSWFKG
;
A
#
# COMPACT_ATOMS: atom_id res chain seq x y z
N MET A 1 60.89 -1.83 -41.03
CA MET A 1 60.82 -0.84 -39.94
C MET A 1 59.38 -0.37 -39.82
N ILE A 2 58.62 -0.91 -38.87
CA ILE A 2 57.34 -0.33 -38.44
C ILE A 2 57.37 -0.39 -36.92
N SER A 3 57.75 0.73 -36.31
CA SER A 3 57.84 0.90 -34.86
C SER A 3 56.43 0.96 -34.29
N GLY A 4 56.17 0.17 -33.24
CA GLY A 4 54.87 0.03 -32.62
C GLY A 4 54.41 1.27 -31.87
N ALA A 5 53.09 1.36 -31.71
CA ALA A 5 52.43 2.20 -30.71
C ALA A 5 51.36 1.33 -30.02
N GLY A 6 51.81 0.44 -29.14
CA GLY A 6 50.91 -0.21 -28.19
C GLY A 6 50.43 0.85 -27.20
N VAL A 7 49.16 1.22 -27.28
CA VAL A 7 48.53 2.14 -26.31
C VAL A 7 48.54 1.43 -24.96
N ARG A 8 49.54 1.74 -24.13
CA ARG A 8 49.68 1.22 -22.77
C ARG A 8 48.72 2.00 -21.88
N LEU A 9 47.46 1.56 -21.82
CA LEU A 9 46.47 2.09 -20.89
C LEU A 9 47.03 1.99 -19.47
N SER A 10 47.23 3.13 -18.82
CA SER A 10 47.81 3.15 -17.49
C SER A 10 46.82 2.56 -16.46
N PRO A 11 47.29 1.95 -15.35
CA PRO A 11 46.43 1.31 -14.35
C PRO A 11 45.62 2.32 -13.52
N LYS A 12 45.41 3.55 -13.99
CA LYS A 12 44.72 4.63 -13.26
C LYS A 12 43.35 4.95 -13.85
N TRP A 13 43.07 4.47 -15.07
CA TRP A 13 41.80 4.71 -15.75
C TRP A 13 40.64 3.94 -15.11
N TRP A 14 40.89 2.80 -14.46
CA TRP A 14 39.84 2.02 -13.78
C TRP A 14 39.14 2.83 -12.67
N LEU A 15 39.83 3.75 -11.99
CA LEU A 15 39.24 4.63 -10.99
C LEU A 15 38.24 5.61 -11.62
N VAL A 16 38.54 6.13 -12.81
CA VAL A 16 37.63 7.01 -13.56
C VAL A 16 36.39 6.23 -14.01
N TRP A 17 36.58 5.00 -14.48
CA TRP A 17 35.47 4.10 -14.83
C TRP A 17 34.64 3.72 -13.60
N CYS A 18 35.26 3.42 -12.46
CA CYS A 18 34.56 3.09 -11.22
C CYS A 18 33.76 4.28 -10.68
N VAL A 19 34.34 5.48 -10.69
CA VAL A 19 33.63 6.71 -10.26
C VAL A 19 32.49 7.05 -11.22
N GLY A 20 32.71 6.93 -12.54
CA GLY A 20 31.66 7.13 -13.55
C GLY A 20 30.54 6.10 -13.43
N PHE A 21 30.87 4.84 -13.15
CA PHE A 21 29.89 3.77 -12.94
C PHE A 21 29.10 3.98 -11.63
N LEU A 22 29.75 4.45 -10.57
CA LEU A 22 29.10 4.80 -9.30
C LEU A 22 28.14 5.99 -9.44
N TRP A 23 28.45 6.95 -10.33
CA TRP A 23 27.57 8.08 -10.63
C TRP A 23 26.39 7.68 -11.53
N TRP A 24 26.58 6.67 -12.38
CA TRP A 24 25.54 6.16 -13.29
C TRP A 24 24.50 5.30 -12.57
N VAL A 25 24.91 4.57 -11.52
CA VAL A 25 24.01 3.81 -10.64
C VAL A 25 23.56 4.71 -9.46
N GLY A 26 22.82 5.77 -9.77
CA GLY A 26 22.08 6.50 -8.74
C GLY A 26 20.99 5.61 -8.11
N PRO A 27 20.60 5.84 -6.84
CA PRO A 27 19.53 5.07 -6.22
C PRO A 27 18.23 5.27 -7.01
N ALA A 28 17.67 4.19 -7.55
CA ALA A 28 16.30 4.21 -8.04
C ALA A 28 15.37 4.35 -6.84
N VAL A 29 14.83 5.54 -6.61
CA VAL A 29 13.78 5.75 -5.62
C VAL A 29 12.49 5.19 -6.20
N ALA A 30 12.19 3.93 -5.89
CA ALA A 30 10.89 3.35 -6.19
C ALA A 30 9.82 4.10 -5.41
N THR A 31 8.78 4.57 -6.09
CA THR A 31 7.60 5.13 -5.43
C THR A 31 6.74 3.97 -4.96
N GLU A 32 6.71 3.73 -3.66
CA GLU A 32 5.85 2.71 -3.05
C GLU A 32 4.45 3.28 -2.78
N ARG A 33 3.41 2.52 -3.14
CA ARG A 33 2.01 2.89 -2.90
C ARG A 33 1.47 2.10 -1.71
N LEU A 34 0.86 2.80 -0.76
CA LEU A 34 0.08 2.21 0.33
C LEU A 34 -1.39 2.61 0.18
N VAL A 35 -2.31 1.66 0.27
CA VAL A 35 -3.75 1.90 0.32
C VAL A 35 -4.18 1.90 1.78
N ILE A 36 -4.83 2.98 2.24
CA ILE A 36 -5.38 3.07 3.59
C ILE A 36 -6.90 3.08 3.47
N LEU A 37 -7.54 2.03 3.98
CA LEU A 37 -8.98 1.94 4.14
C LEU A 37 -9.32 2.29 5.57
N HIS A 38 -10.22 3.26 5.77
CA HIS A 38 -10.61 3.68 7.11
C HIS A 38 -12.13 3.60 7.32
N SER A 39 -12.53 3.27 8.54
CA SER A 39 -13.91 3.44 9.03
C SER A 39 -13.93 4.18 10.36
N SER A 40 -15.12 4.64 10.72
CA SER A 40 -15.39 5.52 11.85
C SER A 40 -16.85 5.34 12.26
N GLU A 41 -17.13 5.49 13.57
CA GLU A 41 -18.49 5.53 14.11
C GLU A 41 -19.36 4.35 13.65
N HIS A 42 -18.84 3.12 13.77
CA HIS A 42 -19.60 1.95 13.33
C HIS A 42 -20.87 1.74 14.16
N HIS A 43 -20.88 2.20 15.42
CA HIS A 43 -22.02 2.20 16.32
C HIS A 43 -22.74 0.84 16.42
N GLY A 44 -21.99 -0.26 16.36
CA GLY A 44 -22.53 -1.62 16.46
C GLY A 44 -23.40 -2.06 15.28
N VAL A 45 -23.34 -1.38 14.12
CA VAL A 45 -24.18 -1.67 12.94
C VAL A 45 -23.63 -2.87 12.14
N ALA A 46 -23.77 -4.06 12.70
CA ALA A 46 -23.28 -5.29 12.06
C ALA A 46 -24.05 -5.64 10.76
N LEU A 47 -25.35 -5.36 10.72
CA LEU A 47 -26.25 -5.68 9.62
C LEU A 47 -26.44 -4.48 8.66
N PRO A 48 -26.81 -4.70 7.39
CA PRO A 48 -27.09 -3.62 6.46
C PRO A 48 -28.23 -2.70 6.96
N LEU A 49 -28.05 -1.41 6.75
CA LEU A 49 -29.09 -0.41 6.94
C LEU A 49 -30.03 -0.42 5.72
N ASN A 50 -31.32 -0.18 5.94
CA ASN A 50 -32.29 0.08 4.88
C ASN A 50 -32.78 1.53 4.98
N PRO A 51 -31.96 2.52 4.58
CA PRO A 51 -32.46 3.87 4.36
C PRO A 51 -33.53 3.85 3.26
N ALA A 52 -34.47 4.81 3.33
CA ALA A 52 -35.64 4.86 2.45
C ALA A 52 -35.28 4.86 0.95
N ASP A 53 -34.11 5.39 0.60
CA ASP A 53 -33.69 5.66 -0.77
C ASP A 53 -32.70 4.62 -1.34
N ASP A 54 -32.08 3.78 -0.50
CA ASP A 54 -31.14 2.75 -0.94
C ASP A 54 -31.27 1.48 -0.08
N PRO A 55 -31.87 0.39 -0.60
CA PRO A 55 -31.94 -0.84 0.13
C PRO A 55 -30.54 -1.46 0.30
N ARG A 56 -30.11 -1.57 1.57
CA ARG A 56 -28.92 -2.31 2.07
C ARG A 56 -27.60 -1.56 2.02
N VAL A 57 -27.53 -0.36 2.61
CA VAL A 57 -26.27 0.37 2.82
C VAL A 57 -25.48 -0.22 3.99
N GLY A 58 -24.18 -0.43 3.81
CA GLY A 58 -23.28 -0.86 4.89
C GLY A 58 -23.39 -2.36 5.26
N GLY A 59 -23.20 -2.66 6.55
CA GLY A 59 -23.08 -4.02 7.08
C GLY A 59 -21.67 -4.61 6.98
N LEU A 60 -21.29 -5.42 7.97
CA LEU A 60 -19.94 -5.98 8.08
C LEU A 60 -19.61 -6.95 6.95
N ALA A 61 -20.58 -7.76 6.51
CA ALA A 61 -20.37 -8.72 5.41
C ALA A 61 -19.99 -8.01 4.10
N ARG A 62 -20.73 -6.96 3.73
CA ARG A 62 -20.45 -6.17 2.53
C ARG A 62 -19.11 -5.43 2.63
N ARG A 63 -18.80 -4.87 3.80
CA ARG A 63 -17.51 -4.22 4.05
C ARG A 63 -16.35 -5.22 3.90
N ALA A 64 -16.49 -6.44 4.41
CA ALA A 64 -15.47 -7.48 4.29
C ALA A 64 -15.20 -7.84 2.81
N THR A 65 -16.25 -8.02 2.01
CA THR A 65 -16.13 -8.27 0.56
C THR A 65 -15.38 -7.13 -0.14
N LEU A 66 -15.74 -5.87 0.13
CA LEU A 66 -15.07 -4.72 -0.48
C LEU A 66 -13.59 -4.63 -0.09
N ILE A 67 -13.26 -4.90 1.18
CA ILE A 67 -11.87 -4.93 1.65
C ILE A 67 -11.08 -6.03 0.92
N GLU A 68 -11.67 -7.20 0.71
CA GLU A 68 -11.05 -8.32 0.01
C GLU A 68 -10.82 -8.01 -1.48
N GLU A 69 -11.81 -7.41 -2.15
CA GLU A 69 -11.67 -6.93 -3.53
C GLU A 69 -10.51 -5.94 -3.68
N ILE A 70 -10.41 -4.95 -2.79
CA ILE A 70 -9.34 -3.95 -2.82
C ILE A 70 -7.97 -4.59 -2.53
N ARG A 71 -7.90 -5.56 -1.62
CA ARG A 71 -6.65 -6.30 -1.35
C ARG A 71 -6.17 -7.08 -2.56
N ASN A 72 -7.09 -7.57 -3.39
CA ASN A 72 -6.77 -8.33 -4.61
C ASN A 72 -6.27 -7.44 -5.77
N GLU A 73 -6.35 -6.10 -5.66
CA GLU A 73 -5.77 -5.18 -6.65
C GLU A 73 -4.23 -5.16 -6.65
N GLY A 74 -3.58 -5.76 -5.65
CA GLY A 74 -2.13 -5.99 -5.65
C GLY A 74 -1.28 -4.90 -4.98
N HIS A 75 -1.90 -3.95 -4.28
CA HIS A 75 -1.20 -2.97 -3.45
C HIS A 75 -1.21 -3.36 -1.97
N PRO A 76 -0.18 -3.02 -1.17
CA PRO A 76 -0.24 -3.09 0.28
C PRO A 76 -1.46 -2.33 0.82
N VAL A 77 -2.26 -2.97 1.67
CA VAL A 77 -3.48 -2.38 2.25
C VAL A 77 -3.39 -2.34 3.78
N LEU A 78 -3.56 -1.17 4.36
CA LEU A 78 -3.78 -0.96 5.79
C LEU A 78 -5.27 -0.67 6.02
N VAL A 79 -5.91 -1.44 6.90
CA VAL A 79 -7.31 -1.21 7.32
C VAL A 79 -7.30 -0.67 8.75
N VAL A 80 -7.93 0.48 8.97
CA VAL A 80 -7.95 1.18 10.26
C VAL A 80 -9.38 1.55 10.63
N ASP A 81 -9.72 1.47 11.91
CA ASP A 81 -10.96 2.01 12.44
C ASP A 81 -10.64 3.08 13.51
N SER A 82 -11.37 4.21 13.48
CA SER A 82 -11.11 5.34 14.37
C SER A 82 -11.85 5.28 15.72
N GLY A 83 -12.60 4.22 16.00
CA GLY A 83 -13.32 4.04 17.26
C GLY A 83 -14.85 4.15 17.13
N ASP A 84 -15.50 4.11 18.29
CA ASP A 84 -16.96 3.98 18.46
C ASP A 84 -17.57 2.81 17.65
N ILE A 85 -17.01 1.62 17.88
CA ILE A 85 -17.34 0.42 17.09
C ILE A 85 -18.56 -0.31 17.65
N LEU A 86 -18.69 -0.37 18.97
CA LEU A 86 -19.48 -1.41 19.66
C LEU A 86 -20.80 -0.92 20.26
N VAL A 87 -21.03 0.39 20.37
CA VAL A 87 -22.21 0.91 21.08
C VAL A 87 -23.12 1.62 20.09
N GLY A 88 -24.36 1.11 19.94
CA GLY A 88 -25.36 1.79 19.10
C GLY A 88 -26.49 0.92 18.55
N THR A 89 -26.42 -0.42 18.64
CA THR A 89 -27.53 -1.30 18.24
C THR A 89 -27.92 -2.31 19.31
N ALA A 90 -29.14 -2.84 19.20
CA ALA A 90 -29.58 -3.97 20.03
C ALA A 90 -28.72 -5.22 19.80
N PHE A 91 -28.19 -5.39 18.58
CA PHE A 91 -27.27 -6.48 18.25
C PHE A 91 -26.01 -6.39 19.11
N SER A 92 -25.27 -5.27 19.05
CA SER A 92 -24.03 -5.13 19.80
C SER A 92 -24.24 -5.15 21.32
N SER A 93 -25.37 -4.63 21.79
CA SER A 93 -25.79 -4.72 23.20
C SER A 93 -25.99 -6.17 23.66
N TRP A 94 -26.64 -7.00 22.83
CA TRP A 94 -26.89 -8.41 23.13
C TRP A 94 -25.60 -9.23 23.23
N PHE A 95 -24.67 -9.00 22.30
CA PHE A 95 -23.37 -9.69 22.27
C PHE A 95 -22.32 -9.08 23.22
N LYS A 96 -22.65 -7.97 23.90
CA LYS A 96 -21.77 -7.23 24.82
C LYS A 96 -20.50 -6.70 24.15
N GLY A 97 -20.63 -6.26 22.91
CA GLY A 97 -19.53 -5.87 22.03
C GLY A 97 -19.66 -6.55 20.69
#